data_AF-S9QCS0-F1
#
_entry.id   AF-S9QCS0-F1
#
_cell.length_a   1.000
_cell.length_b   1.000
_cell.length_c   1.000
_cell.angle_alpha   90.00
_cell.angle_beta   90.00
_cell.angle_gamma   90.00
#
_symmetry.space_group_name_H-M   'P 1'
#
loop_
_entity.id
_entity.type
_entity.pdbx_description
1 polymer ?
#
loop_
_entity_poly.entity_id
_entity_poly.type
_entity_poly.pdbx_seq_one_letter_code
_entity_poly.pdbx_strand_id
1 'polypeptide(L)'
;MRVPSFPTRAVAFHALALVAFLGGAVWLVRESRALAGRQAALELAVAVAAGGVALLSLVALVSLLRARAVVVLASRASSETYLQVMGVMAVLVLIGVQVLATGTRPALGAFCLMLSAWLMGVGLHLVPALLLSSEGFVDQLGKRTRFSELEWFELRRTQDEPPRTLLRAGRGDQLHIHTRLVDLDSEALRKVLVRAGLSAKAPRG
;
A
#
# COMPACT_ATOMS: atom_id res chain seq x y z
N MET A 1 -3.19 -7.29 -22.51
CA MET A 1 -3.13 -7.39 -21.03
C MET A 1 -1.88 -8.17 -20.63
N ARG A 2 -1.17 -7.77 -19.55
CA ARG A 2 0.01 -8.53 -19.07
C ARG A 2 -0.40 -9.92 -18.58
N VAL A 3 0.48 -10.90 -18.71
CA VAL A 3 0.26 -12.27 -18.25
C VAL A 3 0.18 -12.27 -16.72
N PRO A 4 -0.79 -12.99 -16.10
CA PRO A 4 -0.83 -13.18 -14.67
C PRO A 4 0.50 -13.77 -14.18
N SER A 5 1.11 -13.14 -13.18
CA SER A 5 2.36 -13.60 -12.61
C SER A 5 2.35 -13.47 -11.10
N PHE A 6 3.28 -14.17 -10.45
CA PHE A 6 3.46 -14.04 -9.02
C PHE A 6 4.05 -12.65 -8.71
N PRO A 7 3.48 -11.88 -7.76
CA PRO A 7 3.89 -10.50 -7.50
C PRO A 7 5.15 -10.43 -6.63
N THR A 8 6.26 -11.00 -7.10
CA THR A 8 7.51 -11.21 -6.33
C THR A 8 8.02 -9.94 -5.64
N ARG A 9 7.96 -8.78 -6.33
CA ARG A 9 8.42 -7.51 -5.75
C ARG A 9 7.57 -7.06 -4.56
N ALA A 10 6.24 -7.16 -4.69
CA ALA A 10 5.32 -6.80 -3.60
C ALA A 10 5.45 -7.76 -2.41
N VAL A 11 5.62 -9.05 -2.70
CA VAL A 11 5.86 -10.09 -1.69
C VAL A 11 7.18 -9.84 -0.95
N ALA A 12 8.27 -9.59 -1.69
CA ALA A 12 9.58 -9.30 -1.11
C ALA A 12 9.55 -8.02 -0.26
N PHE A 13 8.87 -6.96 -0.75
CA PHE A 13 8.70 -5.72 -0.01
C PHE A 13 8.00 -5.95 1.34
N HIS A 14 6.85 -6.62 1.34
CA HIS A 14 6.09 -6.86 2.57
C HIS A 14 6.77 -7.86 3.51
N ALA A 15 7.48 -8.84 2.97
CA ALA A 15 8.30 -9.76 3.78
C ALA A 15 9.46 -9.02 4.48
N LEU A 16 10.17 -8.15 3.74
CA LEU A 16 11.25 -7.34 4.32
C LEU A 16 10.70 -6.37 5.38
N ALA A 17 9.60 -5.69 5.07
CA ALA A 17 8.94 -4.79 6.02
C ALA A 17 8.51 -5.52 7.29
N LEU A 18 7.89 -6.69 7.16
CA LEU A 18 7.49 -7.52 8.30
C LEU A 18 8.68 -7.83 9.23
N VAL A 19 9.78 -8.33 8.68
CA VAL A 19 10.98 -8.66 9.46
C VAL A 19 11.59 -7.39 10.09
N ALA A 20 11.70 -6.32 9.32
CA ALA A 20 12.27 -5.06 9.79
C ALA A 20 11.47 -4.43 10.94
N PHE A 21 10.14 -4.35 10.81
CA PHE A 21 9.28 -3.75 11.84
C PHE A 21 9.09 -4.64 13.07
N LEU A 22 9.09 -5.98 12.93
CA LEU A 22 9.13 -6.87 14.10
C LEU A 22 10.46 -6.76 14.85
N GLY A 23 11.58 -6.78 14.12
CA GLY A 23 12.90 -6.57 14.70
C GLY A 23 13.01 -5.20 15.40
N GLY A 24 12.52 -4.16 14.74
CA GLY A 24 12.43 -2.81 15.29
C GLY A 24 11.57 -2.73 16.55
N ALA A 25 10.39 -3.37 16.57
CA ALA A 25 9.52 -3.42 17.74
C ALA A 25 10.23 -4.11 18.93
N VAL A 26 10.89 -5.25 18.69
CA VAL A 26 11.66 -5.95 19.73
C VAL A 26 12.81 -5.08 20.24
N TRP A 27 13.51 -4.39 19.34
CA TRP A 27 14.60 -3.48 19.72
C TRP A 27 14.10 -2.30 20.55
N LEU A 28 13.02 -1.64 20.13
CA LEU A 28 12.36 -0.55 20.88
C LEU A 28 11.90 -1.02 22.27
N VAL A 29 11.33 -2.22 22.39
CA VAL A 29 10.97 -2.77 23.71
C VAL A 29 12.21 -2.98 24.58
N ARG A 30 13.32 -3.47 24.02
CA ARG A 30 14.56 -3.65 24.77
C ARG A 30 15.17 -2.31 25.20
N GLU A 31 15.20 -1.32 24.31
CA GLU A 31 15.68 0.04 24.59
C GLU A 31 14.82 0.72 25.67
N SER A 32 13.49 0.56 25.60
CA SER A 32 12.56 1.16 26.56
C SER A 32 12.79 0.71 28.01
N ARG A 33 13.33 -0.50 28.22
CA ARG A 33 13.62 -1.05 29.55
C ARG A 33 14.81 -0.36 30.22
N ALA A 34 15.70 0.25 29.43
CA ALA A 34 16.81 1.05 29.93
C ALA A 34 16.41 2.51 30.21
N LEU A 35 15.17 2.89 29.88
CA LEU A 35 14.63 4.23 30.06
C LEU A 35 13.65 4.27 31.24
N ALA A 36 13.37 5.48 31.72
CA ALA A 36 12.41 5.71 32.80
C ALA A 36 11.32 6.72 32.40
N GLY A 37 10.18 6.63 33.08
CA GLY A 37 9.08 7.59 32.98
C GLY A 37 8.54 7.77 31.56
N ARG A 38 8.41 9.04 31.14
CA ARG A 38 7.79 9.40 29.86
C ARG A 38 8.52 8.84 28.64
N GLN A 39 9.86 8.74 28.70
CA GLN A 39 10.64 8.27 27.55
C GLN A 39 10.42 6.77 27.28
N ALA A 40 10.37 5.96 28.34
CA ALA A 40 10.02 4.54 28.24
C ALA A 40 8.61 4.35 27.67
N ALA A 41 7.64 5.14 28.13
CA ALA A 41 6.27 5.09 27.61
C ALA A 41 6.19 5.46 26.12
N LEU A 42 6.96 6.44 25.67
CA LEU A 42 7.03 6.81 24.25
C LEU A 42 7.65 5.68 23.41
N GLU A 43 8.70 5.02 23.86
CA GLU A 43 9.28 3.90 23.10
C GLU A 43 8.38 2.70 23.00
N LEU A 44 7.67 2.38 24.08
CA LEU A 44 6.66 1.33 24.05
C LEU A 44 5.54 1.68 23.07
N ALA A 45 5.07 2.93 23.04
CA ALA A 45 4.08 3.37 22.06
C ALA A 45 4.61 3.24 20.62
N VAL A 46 5.87 3.59 20.37
CA VAL A 46 6.50 3.42 19.06
C VAL A 46 6.70 1.94 18.71
N ALA A 47 7.01 1.09 19.68
CA ALA A 47 7.10 -0.36 19.49
C ALA A 47 5.75 -0.96 19.09
N VAL A 48 4.66 -0.50 19.72
CA VAL A 48 3.29 -0.87 19.33
C VAL A 48 2.98 -0.41 17.91
N ALA A 49 3.35 0.82 17.55
CA ALA A 49 3.19 1.33 16.18
C ALA A 49 3.97 0.48 15.17
N ALA A 50 5.22 0.12 15.46
CA ALA A 50 6.03 -0.78 14.66
C ALA A 50 5.36 -2.16 14.50
N GLY A 51 4.84 -2.73 15.59
CA GLY A 51 4.06 -3.96 15.55
C GLY A 51 2.81 -3.85 14.67
N GLY A 52 2.13 -2.71 14.70
CA GLY A 52 0.99 -2.41 13.81
C GLY A 52 1.39 -2.41 12.33
N VAL A 53 2.50 -1.77 11.97
CA VAL A 53 3.01 -1.78 10.59
C VAL A 53 3.43 -3.19 10.17
N ALA A 54 4.08 -3.94 11.05
CA ALA A 54 4.40 -5.35 10.81
C ALA A 54 3.12 -6.17 10.52
N LEU A 55 2.06 -5.98 11.30
CA LEU A 55 0.79 -6.67 11.09
C LEU A 55 0.15 -6.28 9.73
N LEU A 56 0.20 -5.00 9.34
CA LEU A 56 -0.24 -4.56 8.02
C LEU A 56 0.53 -5.25 6.90
N SER A 57 1.86 -5.33 7.01
CA SER A 57 2.70 -6.06 6.05
C SER A 57 2.41 -7.55 6.04
N LEU A 58 2.10 -8.18 7.17
CA LEU A 58 1.68 -9.57 7.22
C LEU A 58 0.35 -9.80 6.48
N VAL A 59 -0.65 -8.93 6.71
CA VAL A 59 -1.95 -9.00 6.04
C VAL A 59 -1.79 -8.84 4.53
N ALA A 60 -0.97 -7.89 4.08
CA ALA A 60 -0.63 -7.71 2.69
C ALA A 60 0.07 -8.93 2.11
N LEU A 61 1.07 -9.47 2.80
CA LEU A 61 1.83 -10.65 2.39
C LEU A 61 0.92 -11.88 2.24
N VAL A 62 0.10 -12.19 3.23
CA VAL A 62 -0.86 -13.31 3.18
C VAL A 62 -1.83 -13.14 2.02
N SER A 63 -2.30 -11.92 1.79
CA SER A 63 -3.22 -11.61 0.70
C SER A 63 -2.57 -11.79 -0.67
N LEU A 64 -1.31 -11.41 -0.84
CA LEU A 64 -0.55 -11.63 -2.08
C LEU A 64 -0.27 -13.11 -2.32
N LEU A 65 0.17 -13.84 -1.29
CA LEU A 65 0.49 -15.27 -1.38
C LEU A 65 -0.73 -16.10 -1.76
N ARG A 66 -1.88 -15.80 -1.17
CA ARG A 66 -3.14 -16.48 -1.49
C ARG A 66 -3.68 -16.12 -2.88
N ALA A 67 -3.34 -14.95 -3.42
CA ALA A 67 -3.78 -14.55 -4.77
C ALA A 67 -3.05 -15.32 -5.89
N ARG A 68 -1.86 -15.87 -5.61
CA ARG A 68 -1.02 -16.72 -6.48
C ARG A 68 -0.62 -16.08 -7.82
N ALA A 69 -1.56 -15.86 -8.72
CA ALA A 69 -1.35 -15.27 -10.04
C ALA A 69 -2.19 -14.00 -10.17
N VAL A 70 -1.50 -12.87 -10.35
CA VAL A 70 -2.16 -11.56 -10.44
C VAL A 70 -1.65 -10.78 -11.66
N VAL A 71 -2.51 -9.94 -12.21
CA VAL A 71 -2.13 -8.95 -13.22
C VAL A 71 -1.89 -7.63 -12.50
N VAL A 72 -0.68 -7.09 -12.64
CA VAL A 72 -0.34 -5.78 -12.10
C VAL A 72 -1.08 -4.70 -12.88
N LEU A 73 -1.95 -3.97 -12.19
CA LEU A 73 -2.58 -2.77 -12.72
C LEU A 73 -1.71 -1.58 -12.31
N ALA A 74 -0.84 -1.15 -13.21
CA ALA A 74 0.01 0.00 -12.96
C ALA A 74 -0.87 1.22 -12.68
N SER A 75 -0.62 1.88 -11.55
CA SER A 75 -1.40 3.02 -11.09
C SER A 75 -0.49 4.15 -10.64
N ARG A 76 -1.02 5.37 -10.59
CA ARG A 76 -0.35 6.51 -9.96
C ARG A 76 -1.26 7.14 -8.91
N ALA A 77 -0.65 7.62 -7.83
CA ALA A 77 -1.30 8.46 -6.83
C ALA A 77 -1.70 9.82 -7.43
N SER A 78 -2.65 10.50 -6.79
CA SER A 78 -2.89 11.92 -7.03
C SER A 78 -1.65 12.73 -6.62
N SER A 79 -1.41 13.84 -7.31
CA SER A 79 -0.27 14.74 -7.03
C SER A 79 -0.30 15.33 -5.61
N GLU A 80 -1.48 15.54 -5.05
CA GLU A 80 -1.66 16.09 -3.71
C GLU A 80 -1.21 15.11 -2.62
N THR A 81 -1.64 13.85 -2.70
CA THR A 81 -1.21 12.78 -1.79
C THR A 81 0.30 12.54 -1.88
N TYR A 82 0.87 12.70 -3.08
CA TYR A 82 2.32 12.59 -3.28
C TYR A 82 3.12 13.64 -2.50
N LEU A 83 2.71 14.92 -2.56
CA LEU A 83 3.40 16.00 -1.84
C LEU A 83 3.31 15.84 -0.32
N GLN A 84 2.14 15.44 0.19
CA GLN A 84 1.94 15.19 1.61
C GLN A 84 2.83 14.03 2.11
N VAL A 85 2.86 12.91 1.38
CA VAL A 85 3.71 11.76 1.73
C VAL A 85 5.19 12.14 1.68
N MET A 86 5.62 12.88 0.66
CA MET A 86 7.00 13.37 0.55
C MET A 86 7.40 14.28 1.73
N GLY A 87 6.51 15.18 2.14
CA GLY A 87 6.73 16.04 3.30
C GLY A 87 6.90 15.25 4.59
N VAL A 88 6.00 14.29 4.85
CA VAL A 88 6.09 13.40 6.02
C VAL A 88 7.39 12.60 6.00
N MET A 89 7.76 12.05 4.84
CA MET A 89 9.00 11.30 4.69
C MET A 89 10.23 12.16 4.96
N ALA A 90 10.29 13.39 4.45
CA ALA A 90 11.41 14.29 4.67
C ALA A 90 11.60 14.58 6.16
N VAL A 91 10.50 14.85 6.88
CA VAL A 91 10.52 15.05 8.34
C VAL A 91 11.01 13.80 9.06
N LEU A 92 10.48 12.61 8.71
CA LEU A 92 10.91 11.35 9.33
C LEU A 92 12.39 11.05 9.08
N VAL A 93 12.92 11.35 7.90
CA VAL A 93 14.35 11.17 7.59
C VAL A 93 15.20 12.11 8.44
N LEU A 94 14.83 13.40 8.50
CA LEU A 94 15.57 14.38 9.30
C LEU A 94 15.58 13.99 10.78
N ILE A 95 14.42 13.61 11.34
CA ILE A 95 14.33 13.13 12.73
C ILE A 95 15.17 11.87 12.92
N GLY A 96 15.03 10.89 12.02
CA GLY A 96 15.75 9.62 12.12
C GLY A 96 17.27 9.80 12.11
N VAL A 97 17.78 10.58 11.15
CA VAL A 97 19.22 10.91 11.05
C VAL A 97 19.69 11.67 12.28
N GLN A 98 18.94 12.67 12.73
CA GLN A 98 19.33 13.46 13.89
C GLN A 98 19.39 12.60 15.16
N VAL A 99 18.39 11.76 15.39
CA VAL A 99 18.35 10.87 16.55
C VAL A 99 19.53 9.89 16.52
N LEU A 100 19.85 9.31 15.36
CA LEU A 100 21.02 8.44 15.20
C LEU A 100 22.34 9.17 15.42
N ALA A 101 22.47 10.41 14.91
CA ALA A 101 23.68 11.21 15.08
C ALA A 101 23.96 11.56 16.55
N THR A 102 22.91 11.77 17.35
CA THR A 102 23.06 12.01 18.80
C THR A 102 23.36 10.74 19.61
N GLY A 103 23.12 9.55 19.05
CA GLY A 103 23.37 8.26 19.70
C GLY A 103 22.48 7.92 20.90
N THR A 104 21.55 8.79 21.27
CA THR A 104 20.77 8.65 22.52
C THR A 104 19.65 7.61 22.43
N ARG A 105 19.03 7.45 21.26
CA ARG A 105 17.84 6.60 21.04
C ARG A 105 17.87 5.90 19.68
N PRO A 106 18.86 5.04 19.43
CA PRO A 106 19.08 4.48 18.10
C PRO A 106 17.92 3.65 17.57
N ALA A 107 17.13 2.97 18.42
CA ALA A 107 15.97 2.21 17.96
C ALA A 107 14.87 3.13 17.41
N LEU A 108 14.63 4.28 18.05
CA LEU A 108 13.70 5.29 17.55
C LEU A 108 14.18 5.89 16.21
N GLY A 109 15.47 6.21 16.11
CA GLY A 109 16.05 6.74 14.88
C GLY A 109 15.91 5.76 13.71
N ALA A 110 16.22 4.49 13.95
CA ALA A 110 16.02 3.42 12.98
C ALA A 110 14.54 3.25 12.58
N PHE A 111 13.61 3.31 13.54
CA PHE A 111 12.17 3.25 13.26
C PHE A 111 11.72 4.36 12.30
N CYS A 112 12.15 5.60 12.53
CA CYS A 112 11.80 6.72 11.64
C CYS A 112 12.30 6.50 10.20
N LEU A 113 13.52 5.98 10.04
CA LEU A 113 14.07 5.66 8.72
C LEU A 113 13.35 4.48 8.04
N MET A 114 13.07 3.42 8.79
CA MET A 114 12.29 2.27 8.29
C MET A 114 10.89 2.69 7.85
N LEU A 115 10.21 3.52 8.64
CA LEU A 115 8.89 4.05 8.32
C LEU A 115 8.93 4.93 7.07
N SER A 116 9.94 5.79 6.93
CA SER A 116 10.12 6.59 5.72
C SER A 116 10.36 5.71 4.47
N ALA A 117 11.22 4.70 4.57
CA ALA A 117 11.47 3.76 3.47
C ALA A 117 10.21 2.96 3.08
N TRP A 118 9.41 2.55 4.08
CA TRP A 118 8.14 1.86 3.84
C TRP A 118 7.12 2.78 3.18
N LEU A 119 6.98 4.03 3.65
CA LEU A 119 6.13 5.05 3.03
C LEU A 119 6.58 5.39 1.62
N MET A 120 7.89 5.39 1.35
CA MET A 120 8.42 5.53 -0.01
C MET A 120 7.96 4.39 -0.90
N GLY A 121 8.09 3.16 -0.38
CA GLY A 121 7.67 1.93 -1.05
C GLY A 121 6.21 1.95 -1.51
N VAL A 122 5.33 2.35 -0.59
CA VAL A 122 3.88 2.38 -0.80
C VAL A 122 3.44 3.66 -1.54
N GLY A 123 3.96 4.82 -1.16
CA GLY A 123 3.54 6.13 -1.66
C GLY A 123 4.09 6.50 -3.04
N LEU A 124 5.31 6.06 -3.38
CA LEU A 124 5.92 6.30 -4.69
C LEU A 124 5.66 5.18 -5.70
N HIS A 125 4.73 4.25 -5.40
CA HIS A 125 4.36 3.12 -6.28
C HIS A 125 5.54 2.20 -6.63
N LEU A 126 6.52 2.05 -5.73
CA LEU A 126 7.53 0.98 -5.86
C LEU A 126 6.87 -0.40 -5.75
N VAL A 127 5.74 -0.47 -5.03
CA VAL A 127 4.81 -1.60 -5.01
C VAL A 127 3.56 -1.24 -5.85
N PRO A 128 3.00 -2.19 -6.62
CA PRO A 128 1.74 -1.96 -7.33
C PRO A 128 0.59 -1.54 -6.40
N ALA A 129 -0.11 -0.44 -6.68
CA ALA A 129 -1.22 -0.01 -5.84
C ALA A 129 -2.47 -0.88 -6.02
N LEU A 130 -2.64 -1.51 -7.18
CA LEU A 130 -3.74 -2.41 -7.46
C LEU A 130 -3.29 -3.62 -8.27
N LEU A 131 -3.78 -4.79 -7.87
CA LEU A 131 -3.54 -6.07 -8.51
C LEU A 131 -4.89 -6.69 -8.86
N LEU A 132 -4.99 -7.25 -10.05
CA LEU A 132 -6.16 -7.99 -10.50
C LEU A 132 -5.91 -9.49 -10.32
N SER A 133 -6.75 -10.14 -9.52
CA SER A 133 -6.77 -11.59 -9.32
C SER A 133 -7.95 -12.22 -10.06
N SER A 134 -8.06 -13.55 -10.04
CA SER A 134 -9.18 -14.27 -10.65
C SER A 134 -10.54 -13.99 -9.98
N GLU A 135 -10.55 -13.59 -8.71
CA GLU A 135 -11.78 -13.41 -7.91
C GLU A 135 -12.10 -11.94 -7.62
N GLY A 136 -11.22 -11.00 -7.99
CA GLY A 136 -11.37 -9.61 -7.65
C GLY A 136 -10.07 -8.83 -7.67
N PHE A 137 -10.04 -7.74 -6.93
CA PHE A 137 -8.89 -6.85 -6.79
C PHE A 137 -8.21 -7.02 -5.44
N VAL A 138 -6.89 -6.80 -5.42
CA VAL A 138 -6.08 -6.71 -4.20
C VAL A 138 -5.33 -5.39 -4.24
N ASP A 139 -5.49 -4.54 -3.23
CA ASP A 139 -4.72 -3.30 -3.11
C ASP A 139 -3.32 -3.54 -2.50
N GLN A 140 -2.49 -2.50 -2.50
CA GLN A 140 -1.13 -2.53 -1.94
C GLN A 140 -1.05 -2.90 -0.44
N LEU A 141 -2.13 -2.71 0.32
CA LEU A 141 -2.22 -3.06 1.75
C LEU A 141 -2.85 -4.44 1.97
N GLY A 142 -3.16 -5.16 0.88
CA GLY A 142 -3.77 -6.49 0.94
C GLY A 142 -5.29 -6.49 1.10
N LYS A 143 -5.94 -5.33 1.04
CA LYS A 143 -7.41 -5.29 1.04
C LYS A 143 -7.89 -5.98 -0.22
N ARG A 144 -8.76 -6.97 -0.04
CA ARG A 144 -9.39 -7.71 -1.12
C ARG A 144 -10.77 -7.13 -1.37
N THR A 145 -11.07 -6.86 -2.64
CA THR A 145 -12.41 -6.49 -3.09
C THR A 145 -12.84 -7.52 -4.11
N ARG A 146 -13.78 -8.40 -3.73
CA ARG A 146 -14.22 -9.50 -4.61
C ARG A 146 -15.11 -8.98 -5.72
N PHE A 147 -15.13 -9.64 -6.87
CA PHE A 147 -16.09 -9.31 -7.93
C PHE A 147 -17.54 -9.47 -7.46
N SER A 148 -17.82 -10.42 -6.56
CA SER A 148 -19.14 -10.60 -5.94
C SER A 148 -19.61 -9.41 -5.08
N GLU A 149 -18.68 -8.54 -4.69
CA GLU A 149 -18.97 -7.32 -3.92
C GLU A 149 -19.18 -6.11 -4.83
N LEU A 150 -19.07 -6.28 -6.15
CA LEU A 150 -19.15 -5.23 -7.16
C LEU A 150 -20.29 -5.52 -8.13
N GLU A 151 -21.08 -4.51 -8.43
CA GLU A 151 -22.17 -4.60 -9.43
C GLU A 151 -21.79 -3.90 -10.73
N TRP A 152 -21.00 -2.83 -10.62
CA TRP A 152 -20.66 -1.99 -11.76
C TRP A 152 -19.20 -1.58 -11.76
N PHE A 153 -18.72 -1.25 -12.95
CA PHE A 153 -17.45 -0.57 -13.16
C PHE A 153 -17.59 0.52 -14.21
N GLU A 154 -16.65 1.46 -14.17
CA GLU A 154 -16.53 2.55 -15.10
C GLU A 154 -15.05 2.76 -15.44
N LEU A 155 -14.75 2.78 -16.74
CA LEU A 155 -13.43 3.10 -17.28
C LEU A 155 -13.56 4.41 -18.05
N ARG A 156 -13.03 5.51 -17.50
CA ARG A 156 -12.99 6.80 -18.19
C ARG A 156 -11.57 7.12 -18.60
N ARG A 157 -11.34 7.44 -19.88
CA ARG A 157 -10.10 8.09 -20.30
C ARG A 157 -10.14 9.54 -19.82
N THR A 158 -9.21 9.92 -18.97
CA THR A 158 -9.01 11.31 -18.58
C THR A 158 -8.17 11.98 -19.66
N GLN A 159 -8.54 13.20 -20.05
CA GLN A 159 -7.81 14.01 -21.04
C GLN A 159 -6.52 14.62 -20.47
N ASP A 160 -6.28 14.49 -19.16
CA ASP A 160 -5.06 14.96 -18.51
C ASP A 160 -3.82 14.26 -19.08
N GLU A 161 -2.77 15.03 -19.38
CA GLU A 161 -1.47 14.48 -19.78
C GLU A 161 -0.65 13.97 -18.56
N PRO A 162 0.08 12.85 -18.71
CA PRO A 162 -0.09 11.79 -19.72
C PRO A 162 -1.46 11.12 -19.62
N PRO A 163 -2.02 10.60 -20.74
CA PRO A 163 -3.37 10.03 -20.79
C PRO A 163 -3.54 8.91 -19.78
N ARG A 164 -4.61 8.97 -18.98
CA ARG A 164 -4.85 8.03 -17.87
C ARG A 164 -6.22 7.41 -18.02
N THR A 165 -6.35 6.16 -17.58
CA THR A 165 -7.66 5.53 -17.46
C THR A 165 -8.06 5.52 -16.01
N LEU A 166 -9.12 6.24 -15.67
CA LEU A 166 -9.73 6.18 -14.35
C LEU A 166 -10.61 4.92 -14.28
N LEU A 167 -10.26 4.00 -13.38
CA LEU A 167 -11.09 2.86 -13.00
C LEU A 167 -11.87 3.21 -11.74
N ARG A 168 -13.20 3.13 -11.86
CA ARG A 168 -14.14 3.16 -10.74
C ARG A 168 -14.91 1.85 -10.70
N ALA A 169 -15.13 1.28 -9.53
CA ALA A 169 -16.01 0.14 -9.37
C ALA A 169 -16.72 0.19 -8.02
N GLY A 170 -17.95 -0.30 -7.97
CA GLY A 170 -18.80 -0.16 -6.81
C GLY A 170 -20.04 -1.05 -6.82
N ARG A 171 -20.87 -0.85 -5.80
CA ARG A 171 -22.13 -1.57 -5.55
C ARG A 171 -23.20 -0.58 -5.15
N GLY A 172 -24.34 -0.54 -5.85
CA GLY A 172 -25.27 0.58 -5.73
C GLY A 172 -24.53 1.93 -5.85
N ASP A 173 -24.72 2.83 -4.89
CA ASP A 173 -24.05 4.14 -4.86
C ASP A 173 -22.67 4.11 -4.17
N GLN A 174 -22.27 2.96 -3.60
CA GLN A 174 -21.00 2.84 -2.88
C GLN A 174 -19.83 2.65 -3.84
N LEU A 175 -18.81 3.49 -3.73
CA LEU A 175 -17.56 3.40 -4.47
C LEU A 175 -16.54 2.58 -3.68
N HIS A 176 -16.11 1.44 -4.22
CA HIS A 176 -15.12 0.55 -3.58
C HIS A 176 -13.72 0.70 -4.17
N ILE A 177 -13.65 0.98 -5.46
CA ILE A 177 -12.39 1.12 -6.20
C ILE A 177 -12.40 2.46 -6.90
N HIS A 178 -11.34 3.22 -6.69
CA HIS A 178 -11.06 4.47 -7.39
C HIS A 178 -9.55 4.53 -7.64
N THR A 179 -9.12 4.20 -8.85
CA THR A 179 -7.69 4.21 -9.18
C THR A 179 -7.42 4.79 -10.56
N ARG A 180 -6.30 5.50 -10.69
CA ARG A 180 -5.81 6.00 -11.97
C ARG A 180 -4.81 5.01 -12.53
N LEU A 181 -5.17 4.37 -13.63
CA LEU A 181 -4.38 3.37 -14.31
C LEU A 181 -3.46 4.01 -15.35
N VAL A 182 -2.24 3.50 -15.44
CA VAL A 182 -1.20 3.91 -16.38
C VAL A 182 -0.94 2.75 -17.34
N ASP A 183 -0.81 3.06 -18.63
CA ASP A 183 -0.32 2.11 -19.65
C ASP A 183 -1.10 0.77 -19.66
N LEU A 184 -2.42 0.86 -19.74
CA LEU A 184 -3.31 -0.29 -19.74
C LEU A 184 -4.20 -0.33 -20.99
N ASP A 185 -4.31 -1.53 -21.57
CA ASP A 185 -5.34 -1.89 -22.52
C ASP A 185 -6.72 -1.91 -21.84
N SER A 186 -7.42 -0.78 -21.92
CA SER A 186 -8.74 -0.57 -21.31
C SER A 186 -9.79 -1.55 -21.84
N GLU A 187 -9.66 -1.99 -23.09
CA GLU A 187 -10.60 -2.93 -23.71
C GLU A 187 -10.38 -4.36 -23.19
N ALA A 188 -9.14 -4.79 -23.02
CA ALA A 188 -8.87 -6.07 -22.38
C ALA A 188 -9.37 -6.08 -20.93
N LEU A 189 -9.15 -5.01 -20.15
CA LEU A 189 -9.67 -4.92 -18.78
C LEU A 189 -11.20 -4.95 -18.76
N ARG A 190 -11.85 -4.18 -19.64
CA ARG A 190 -13.31 -4.20 -19.81
C ARG A 190 -13.83 -5.62 -20.03
N LYS A 191 -13.22 -6.38 -20.94
CA LYS A 191 -13.62 -7.77 -21.24
C LYS A 191 -13.53 -8.67 -20.01
N VAL A 192 -12.48 -8.52 -19.20
CA VAL A 192 -12.33 -9.30 -17.96
C VAL A 192 -13.40 -8.94 -16.94
N LEU A 193 -13.68 -7.65 -16.73
CA LEU A 193 -14.68 -7.21 -15.75
C LEU A 193 -16.11 -7.59 -16.16
N VAL A 194 -16.45 -7.49 -17.45
CA VAL A 194 -17.73 -7.97 -17.98
C VAL A 194 -17.86 -9.49 -17.83
N ARG A 195 -16.80 -10.25 -18.13
CA ARG A 195 -16.80 -11.70 -17.93
C ARG A 195 -16.95 -12.08 -16.45
N ALA A 196 -16.46 -11.26 -15.54
CA ALA A 196 -16.64 -11.42 -14.10
C ALA A 196 -18.05 -11.03 -13.60
N GLY A 197 -18.95 -10.60 -14.49
CA GLY A 197 -20.35 -10.28 -14.17
C GLY A 197 -20.61 -8.82 -13.82
N LEU A 198 -19.62 -7.92 -13.92
CA LEU A 198 -19.82 -6.51 -13.62
C LEU A 198 -20.43 -5.77 -14.82
N SER A 199 -21.38 -4.87 -14.54
CA SER A 199 -21.95 -3.96 -15.52
C SER A 199 -20.98 -2.82 -15.86
N ALA A 200 -20.81 -2.49 -17.14
CA ALA A 200 -19.91 -1.44 -17.60
C ALA A 200 -20.45 0.00 -17.41
N LYS A 201 -21.50 0.17 -16.58
CA LYS A 201 -22.17 1.45 -16.35
C LYS A 201 -22.49 1.59 -14.88
N ALA A 202 -21.97 2.65 -14.26
CA ALA A 202 -22.39 3.06 -12.93
C ALA A 202 -23.90 3.37 -12.92
N PRO A 203 -24.62 3.11 -11.81
CA PRO A 203 -26.00 3.56 -11.67
C PRO A 203 -26.07 5.07 -11.92
N ARG A 204 -27.11 5.50 -12.64
CA ARG A 204 -27.42 6.91 -12.78
C ARG A 204 -28.01 7.34 -11.44
N GLY A 205 -27.23 8.11 -10.67
CA GLY A 205 -27.79 8.93 -9.60
C GLY A 205 -28.72 9.99 -10.15
#